data_AF-A0A8E0S2R8-F1
#
_entry.id   AF-A0A8E0S2R8-F1
#
_cell.length_a   1.000
_cell.length_b   1.000
_cell.length_c   1.000
_cell.angle_alpha   90.00
_cell.angle_beta   90.00
_cell.angle_gamma   90.00
#
_symmetry.space_group_name_H-M   'P 1'
#
loop_
_entity.id
_entity.type
_entity.pdbx_description
1 polymer ?
#
loop_
_entity_poly.entity_id
_entity_poly.type
_entity_poly.pdbx_seq_one_letter_code
_entity_poly.pdbx_strand_id
1 'polypeptide(L)'
;MLFTDLNTSGELSLQYDLPIEHVDPVEADVFWCTSHLLDTIQDNYTFAQPGIQNSVSMLASLIERVDASLHRHLTAHHVEYLQFAFRWMNNLLIRELPLRCIIRLWDAYMAERSGFSSFHVYVCAAFLLRFSSELQREHDFQGLMVLLQHLPTYHWTDEDINLILAEAYRLQTLFASAPHHLDYRPQSYAD
;
A
#
# COMPACT_ATOMS: atom_id res chain seq x y z
N MET A 1 0.25 -29.48 -11.42
CA MET A 1 0.05 -28.42 -10.42
C MET A 1 1.33 -28.36 -9.59
N LEU A 2 2.28 -27.53 -10.03
CA LEU A 2 3.50 -27.24 -9.29
C LEU A 2 3.20 -25.98 -8.48
N PHE A 3 2.64 -26.14 -7.28
CA PHE A 3 2.59 -25.05 -6.32
C PHE A 3 3.28 -25.48 -5.03
N THR A 4 4.26 -24.66 -4.70
CA THR A 4 5.23 -24.69 -3.63
C THR A 4 4.58 -24.64 -2.26
N ASP A 5 5.07 -25.47 -1.34
CA ASP A 5 4.83 -25.29 0.09
C ASP A 5 5.30 -23.88 0.49
N LEU A 6 4.35 -23.03 0.89
CA LEU A 6 4.65 -21.81 1.63
C LEU A 6 5.31 -22.24 2.94
N ASN A 7 6.64 -22.24 2.98
CA ASN A 7 7.33 -22.44 4.24
C ASN A 7 6.88 -21.37 5.24
N THR A 8 6.97 -21.68 6.53
CA THR A 8 6.64 -20.77 7.64
C THR A 8 7.38 -19.42 7.57
N SER A 9 8.39 -19.30 6.72
CA SER A 9 9.20 -18.10 6.47
C SER A 9 8.62 -17.16 5.40
N GLY A 10 7.64 -17.61 4.60
CA GLY A 10 7.08 -16.82 3.50
C GLY A 10 7.97 -16.73 2.25
N GLU A 11 8.99 -17.58 2.14
CA GLU A 11 9.83 -17.66 0.94
C GLU A 11 9.27 -18.69 -0.05
N LEU A 12 9.16 -18.29 -1.31
CA LEU A 12 8.89 -19.22 -2.41
C LEU A 12 10.19 -19.93 -2.77
N SER A 13 10.30 -21.20 -2.41
CA SER A 13 11.40 -22.05 -2.88
C SER A 13 10.88 -22.94 -3.99
N LEU A 14 11.50 -22.86 -5.17
CA LEU A 14 11.24 -23.82 -6.23
C LEU A 14 11.75 -25.19 -5.75
N GLN A 15 10.89 -26.20 -5.72
CA GLN A 15 11.29 -27.56 -5.35
C GLN A 15 12.26 -28.20 -6.37
N TYR A 16 12.31 -27.66 -7.60
CA TYR A 16 13.15 -28.14 -8.70
C TYR A 16 13.56 -26.99 -9.62
N ASP A 17 14.73 -27.11 -10.26
CA ASP A 17 15.16 -26.19 -11.31
C ASP A 17 14.19 -26.24 -12.51
N LEU A 18 13.79 -25.07 -13.00
CA LEU A 18 12.95 -24.95 -14.18
C LEU A 18 13.78 -25.29 -15.44
N PRO A 19 13.27 -26.17 -16.32
CA PRO A 19 13.84 -26.37 -17.65
C PRO A 19 14.00 -25.03 -18.38
N ILE A 20 15.15 -24.82 -19.05
CA ILE A 20 15.46 -23.58 -19.79
C ILE A 20 14.35 -23.19 -20.78
N GLU A 21 13.71 -24.18 -21.41
CA GLU A 21 12.59 -23.97 -22.35
C GLU A 21 11.34 -23.30 -21.73
N HIS A 22 11.21 -23.32 -20.40
CA HIS A 22 10.14 -22.65 -19.67
C HIS A 22 10.54 -21.27 -19.14
N VAL A 23 11.82 -20.91 -19.19
CA VAL A 23 12.30 -19.61 -18.68
C VAL A 23 11.78 -18.48 -19.55
N ASP A 24 11.98 -18.53 -20.87
CA ASP A 24 11.58 -17.44 -21.77
C ASP A 24 10.06 -17.17 -21.75
N PRO A 25 9.17 -18.20 -21.79
CA PRO A 25 7.73 -17.95 -21.67
C PRO A 25 7.33 -17.33 -20.32
N VAL A 26 7.92 -17.80 -19.21
CA VAL A 26 7.63 -17.26 -17.88
C VAL A 26 8.13 -15.82 -17.76
N GLU A 27 9.31 -15.52 -18.28
CA GLU A 27 9.84 -14.15 -18.33
C GLU A 27 8.91 -13.22 -19.12
N ALA A 28 8.45 -13.66 -20.30
CA ALA A 28 7.52 -12.90 -21.12
C ALA A 28 6.19 -12.65 -20.39
N ASP A 29 5.62 -13.67 -19.73
CA ASP A 29 4.38 -13.54 -18.96
C ASP A 29 4.55 -12.56 -17.79
N VAL A 30 5.65 -12.67 -17.03
CA VAL A 30 5.97 -11.75 -15.94
C VAL A 30 6.11 -10.32 -16.45
N PHE A 31 6.80 -10.11 -17.57
CA PHE A 31 6.96 -8.80 -18.18
C PHE A 31 5.61 -8.17 -18.54
N TRP A 32 4.74 -8.91 -19.24
CA TRP A 32 3.46 -8.39 -19.70
C TRP A 32 2.47 -8.17 -18.54
N CYS A 33 2.39 -9.10 -17.59
CA CYS A 33 1.54 -8.94 -16.42
C CYS A 33 1.99 -7.75 -15.55
N THR A 34 3.30 -7.58 -15.35
CA THR A 34 3.84 -6.44 -14.61
C THR A 34 3.61 -5.13 -15.35
N SER A 35 3.82 -5.09 -16.67
CA SER A 35 3.56 -3.90 -17.49
C SER A 35 2.09 -3.48 -17.39
N HIS A 36 1.17 -4.43 -17.52
CA HIS A 36 -0.26 -4.18 -17.40
C HIS A 36 -0.66 -3.63 -16.02
N LEU A 37 -0.06 -4.16 -14.95
CA LEU A 37 -0.26 -3.62 -13.61
C LEU A 37 0.22 -2.16 -13.55
N LEU A 38 1.45 -1.89 -13.99
CA LEU A 38 2.06 -0.57 -13.89
C LEU A 38 1.44 0.49 -14.82
N ASP A 39 0.68 0.09 -15.84
CA ASP A 39 0.02 1.01 -16.77
C ASP A 39 -0.88 2.05 -16.09
N THR A 40 -1.43 1.72 -14.93
CA THR A 40 -2.33 2.61 -14.18
C THR A 40 -1.62 3.57 -13.21
N ILE A 41 -0.30 3.44 -13.07
CA ILE A 41 0.52 4.22 -12.12
C ILE A 41 1.80 4.77 -12.76
N GLN A 42 1.80 5.00 -14.07
CA GLN A 42 2.99 5.47 -14.80
C GLN A 42 3.56 6.79 -14.22
N ASP A 43 2.69 7.67 -13.73
CA ASP A 43 3.03 8.95 -13.11
C ASP A 43 3.76 8.82 -11.75
N ASN A 44 3.77 7.62 -11.14
CA ASN A 44 4.63 7.32 -9.99
C ASN A 44 6.11 7.26 -10.38
N TYR A 45 6.43 7.01 -11.65
CA TYR A 45 7.80 6.73 -12.12
C TYR A 45 8.31 7.78 -13.14
N THR A 46 7.54 8.83 -13.41
CA THR A 46 7.99 9.97 -14.21
C THR A 46 8.82 10.96 -13.38
N PHE A 47 9.42 11.95 -14.04
CA PHE A 47 10.24 12.96 -13.37
C PHE A 47 9.47 13.65 -12.23
N ALA A 48 10.12 13.77 -11.07
CA ALA A 48 9.56 14.27 -9.81
C ALA A 48 8.40 13.45 -9.21
N GLN A 49 8.01 12.33 -9.82
CA GLN A 49 7.06 11.35 -9.26
C GLN A 49 5.75 11.96 -8.73
N PRO A 50 5.03 12.75 -9.55
CA PRO A 50 3.81 13.45 -9.10
C PRO A 50 2.72 12.49 -8.61
N GLY A 51 2.60 11.28 -9.19
CA GLY A 51 1.61 10.29 -8.77
C GLY A 51 1.78 9.85 -7.31
N ILE A 52 3.04 9.68 -6.87
CA ILE A 52 3.35 9.33 -5.47
C ILE A 52 2.99 10.49 -4.54
N GLN A 53 3.38 11.72 -4.89
CA GLN A 53 3.07 12.89 -4.06
C GLN A 53 1.56 13.10 -3.89
N ASN A 54 0.80 12.94 -4.97
CA ASN A 54 -0.66 13.00 -4.96
C ASN A 54 -1.26 11.90 -4.07
N SER A 55 -0.80 10.65 -4.25
CA SER A 55 -1.29 9.50 -3.47
C SER A 55 -1.01 9.65 -1.97
N VAL A 56 0.17 10.16 -1.60
CA VAL A 56 0.53 10.45 -0.19
C VAL A 56 -0.35 11.56 0.39
N SER A 57 -0.62 12.61 -0.39
CA SER A 57 -1.50 13.72 0.02
C SER A 57 -2.95 13.26 0.21
N MET A 58 -3.43 12.39 -0.69
CA MET A 58 -4.73 11.75 -0.57
C MET A 58 -4.82 10.85 0.67
N LEU A 59 -3.77 10.06 0.95
CA LEU A 59 -3.69 9.24 2.16
C LEU A 59 -3.80 10.10 3.43
N ALA A 60 -3.02 11.18 3.51
CA ALA A 60 -3.05 12.09 4.65
C ALA A 60 -4.46 12.69 4.89
N SER A 61 -5.09 13.15 3.81
CA SER A 61 -6.45 13.72 3.83
C SER A 61 -7.52 12.68 4.21
N LEU A 62 -7.36 11.44 3.76
CA LEU A 62 -8.28 10.35 4.10
C LEU A 62 -8.17 9.97 5.58
N ILE A 63 -6.94 9.86 6.11
CA ILE A 63 -6.72 9.53 7.52
C ILE A 63 -7.22 10.65 8.43
N GLU A 64 -7.02 11.92 8.07
CA GLU A 64 -7.58 13.04 8.83
C GLU A 64 -9.11 12.93 8.99
N ARG A 65 -9.80 12.50 7.94
CA ARG A 65 -11.27 12.37 7.93
C ARG A 65 -11.77 11.12 8.65
N VAL A 66 -11.04 10.01 8.55
CA VAL A 66 -11.46 8.71 9.11
C VAL A 66 -11.02 8.54 10.56
N ASP A 67 -9.82 8.99 10.90
CA ASP A 67 -9.22 8.91 12.22
C ASP A 67 -8.40 10.18 12.52
N ALA A 68 -9.12 11.27 12.80
CA ALA A 68 -8.53 12.55 13.18
C ALA A 68 -7.67 12.48 14.46
N SER A 69 -7.85 11.44 15.28
CA SER A 69 -7.00 11.22 16.47
C SER A 69 -5.61 10.78 16.03
N LEU A 70 -5.53 9.74 15.20
CA LEU A 70 -4.28 9.26 14.63
C LEU A 70 -3.58 10.34 13.80
N HIS A 71 -4.31 11.05 12.93
CA HIS A 71 -3.72 12.11 12.12
C HIS A 71 -3.05 13.18 13.00
N ARG A 72 -3.78 13.71 13.99
CA ARG A 72 -3.24 14.73 14.91
C ARG A 72 -2.08 14.19 15.73
N HIS A 73 -2.11 12.93 16.12
CA HIS A 73 -1.01 12.29 16.85
C HIS A 73 0.27 12.29 16.02
N LEU A 74 0.22 11.82 14.77
CA LEU A 74 1.37 11.83 13.86
C LEU A 74 1.91 13.25 13.64
N THR A 75 1.03 14.23 13.37
CA THR A 75 1.43 15.63 13.18
C THR A 75 2.03 16.26 14.44
N ALA A 76 1.46 15.99 15.62
CA ALA A 76 1.96 16.51 16.89
C ALA A 76 3.36 15.99 17.24
N HIS A 77 3.69 14.79 16.76
CA HIS A 77 5.01 14.18 16.90
C HIS A 77 5.92 14.42 15.67
N HIS A 78 5.57 15.37 14.80
CA HIS A 78 6.36 15.77 13.62
C HIS A 78 6.61 14.65 12.59
N VAL A 79 5.73 13.65 12.54
CA VAL A 79 5.75 12.61 11.51
C VAL A 79 5.01 13.11 10.28
N GLU A 80 5.73 13.25 9.18
CA GLU A 80 5.16 13.58 7.88
C GLU A 80 4.84 12.29 7.10
N TYR A 81 3.69 12.25 6.43
CA TYR A 81 3.25 11.07 5.68
C TYR A 81 4.28 10.63 4.62
N LEU A 82 4.97 11.58 4.00
CA LEU A 82 5.98 11.27 2.98
C LEU A 82 7.14 10.41 3.53
N GLN A 83 7.48 10.54 4.82
CA GLN A 83 8.60 9.83 5.44
C GLN A 83 8.41 8.30 5.51
N PHE A 84 7.16 7.82 5.49
CA PHE A 84 6.85 6.38 5.47
C PHE A 84 6.05 5.96 4.23
N ALA A 85 5.04 6.74 3.84
CA ALA A 85 4.11 6.36 2.80
C ALA A 85 4.72 6.44 1.39
N PHE A 86 5.81 7.19 1.18
CA PHE A 86 6.53 7.16 -0.10
C PHE A 86 6.90 5.72 -0.47
N ARG A 87 7.45 4.95 0.47
CA ARG A 87 7.87 3.57 0.24
C ARG A 87 6.67 2.65 -0.01
N TRP A 88 5.54 2.93 0.63
CA TRP A 88 4.30 2.18 0.46
C TRP A 88 3.75 2.34 -0.95
N MET A 89 3.63 3.59 -1.43
CA MET A 89 3.13 3.92 -2.76
C MET A 89 4.11 3.46 -3.87
N ASN A 90 5.42 3.70 -3.70
CA ASN A 90 6.41 3.38 -4.72
C ASN A 90 6.53 1.87 -4.98
N ASN A 91 6.37 1.07 -3.91
CA ASN A 91 6.61 -0.38 -3.95
C ASN A 91 5.34 -1.20 -3.75
N LEU A 92 4.16 -0.58 -3.81
CA LEU A 92 2.86 -1.24 -3.64
C LEU A 92 2.79 -2.15 -2.41
N LEU A 93 3.29 -1.64 -1.27
CA LEU A 93 3.41 -2.35 0.02
C LEU A 93 4.28 -3.61 0.05
N ILE A 94 4.99 -3.98 -1.03
CA ILE A 94 5.87 -5.18 -1.06
C ILE A 94 6.88 -5.20 0.10
N ARG A 95 7.33 -4.03 0.54
CA ARG A 95 8.31 -3.88 1.62
C ARG A 95 7.70 -4.05 3.02
N GLU A 96 6.39 -4.04 3.13
CA GLU A 96 5.65 -4.03 4.40
C GLU A 96 4.90 -5.34 4.66
N LEU A 97 4.81 -6.24 3.69
CA LEU A 97 4.00 -7.46 3.76
C LEU A 97 4.80 -8.69 3.29
N PRO A 98 4.54 -9.88 3.87
CA PRO A 98 5.08 -11.13 3.34
C PRO A 98 4.64 -11.38 1.88
N LEU A 99 5.45 -12.08 1.10
CA LEU A 99 5.17 -12.32 -0.33
C LEU A 99 3.81 -12.97 -0.59
N ARG A 100 3.38 -13.94 0.24
CA ARG A 100 2.04 -14.55 0.16
C ARG A 100 0.92 -13.51 0.25
N CYS A 101 1.08 -12.53 1.13
CA CYS A 101 0.11 -11.46 1.33
C CYS A 101 0.10 -10.50 0.13
N ILE A 102 1.26 -10.25 -0.47
CA ILE A 102 1.37 -9.45 -1.70
C ILE A 102 0.67 -10.12 -2.87
N ILE A 103 0.86 -11.43 -3.06
CA ILE A 103 0.15 -12.18 -4.12
C ILE A 103 -1.36 -12.04 -3.92
N ARG A 104 -1.84 -12.30 -2.70
CA ARG A 104 -3.28 -12.15 -2.38
C ARG A 104 -3.79 -10.72 -2.57
N LEU A 105 -2.99 -9.71 -2.22
CA LEU A 105 -3.35 -8.30 -2.43
C LEU A 105 -3.43 -7.97 -3.93
N TRP A 106 -2.47 -8.45 -4.72
CA TRP A 106 -2.39 -8.20 -6.15
C TRP A 106 -3.49 -8.89 -6.94
N ASP A 107 -4.02 -10.03 -6.46
CA ASP A 107 -5.24 -10.62 -7.02
C ASP A 107 -6.40 -9.61 -7.04
N ALA A 108 -6.54 -8.82 -5.97
CA ALA A 108 -7.57 -7.79 -5.88
C ALA A 108 -7.26 -6.58 -6.78
N TYR A 109 -5.99 -6.19 -6.91
CA TYR A 109 -5.59 -5.09 -7.79
C TYR A 109 -5.83 -5.41 -9.26
N MET A 110 -5.51 -6.63 -9.70
CA MET A 110 -5.77 -7.06 -11.07
C MET A 110 -7.28 -7.25 -11.36
N ALA A 111 -8.10 -7.46 -10.33
CA ALA A 111 -9.55 -7.52 -10.48
C ALA A 111 -10.24 -6.14 -10.55
N GLU A 112 -9.54 -5.06 -10.19
CA GLU A 112 -10.10 -3.71 -10.11
C GLU A 112 -10.25 -3.07 -11.50
N ARG A 113 -11.49 -2.93 -11.96
CA ARG A 113 -11.80 -2.54 -13.36
C ARG A 113 -11.43 -1.11 -13.72
N SER A 114 -11.35 -0.22 -12.73
CA SER A 114 -11.07 1.21 -12.94
C SER A 114 -9.61 1.59 -12.66
N GLY A 115 -8.72 0.60 -12.54
CA GLY A 115 -7.34 0.77 -12.16
C GLY A 115 -7.17 0.82 -10.64
N PHE A 116 -6.13 0.16 -10.14
CA PHE A 116 -5.96 0.00 -8.70
C PHE A 116 -5.32 1.22 -8.02
N SER A 117 -4.81 2.22 -8.76
CA SER A 117 -4.08 3.38 -8.21
C SER A 117 -4.87 4.08 -7.09
N SER A 118 -6.13 4.46 -7.34
CA SER A 118 -6.98 5.05 -6.30
C SER A 118 -7.33 4.05 -5.20
N PHE A 119 -7.55 2.77 -5.55
CA PHE A 119 -7.84 1.72 -4.57
C PHE A 119 -6.66 1.47 -3.62
N HIS A 120 -5.42 1.59 -4.11
CA HIS A 120 -4.21 1.43 -3.32
C HIS A 120 -4.12 2.45 -2.18
N VAL A 121 -4.57 3.69 -2.41
CA VAL A 121 -4.65 4.70 -1.34
C VAL A 121 -5.58 4.25 -0.22
N TYR A 122 -6.74 3.67 -0.55
CA TYR A 122 -7.66 3.11 0.44
C TYR A 122 -7.09 1.90 1.17
N VAL A 123 -6.34 1.04 0.46
CA VAL A 123 -5.59 -0.07 1.09
C VAL A 123 -4.55 0.45 2.07
N CYS A 124 -3.73 1.43 1.68
CA CYS A 124 -2.75 2.06 2.57
C CYS A 124 -3.42 2.71 3.79
N ALA A 125 -4.60 3.30 3.63
CA ALA A 125 -5.36 3.86 4.74
C ALA A 125 -5.87 2.76 5.69
N ALA A 126 -6.51 1.72 5.17
CA ALA A 126 -6.95 0.57 5.97
C ALA A 126 -5.76 -0.10 6.70
N PHE A 127 -4.63 -0.22 6.01
CA PHE A 127 -3.38 -0.76 6.57
C PHE A 127 -2.85 0.10 7.72
N LEU A 128 -2.82 1.43 7.58
CA LEU A 128 -2.41 2.33 8.66
C LEU A 128 -3.39 2.27 9.85
N LEU A 129 -4.70 2.27 9.58
CA LEU A 129 -5.75 2.21 10.60
C LEU A 129 -5.70 0.92 11.41
N ARG A 130 -5.27 -0.20 10.80
CA ARG A 130 -5.09 -1.49 11.49
C ARG A 130 -4.15 -1.40 12.70
N PHE A 131 -3.22 -0.45 12.68
CA PHE A 131 -2.22 -0.21 13.73
C PHE A 131 -2.43 1.12 14.45
N SER A 132 -3.59 1.77 14.29
CA SER A 132 -3.88 3.08 14.86
C SER A 132 -3.71 3.10 16.39
N SER A 133 -4.13 2.03 17.06
CA SER A 133 -4.02 1.91 18.52
C SER A 133 -2.57 1.82 18.98
N GLU A 134 -1.75 1.02 18.32
CA GLU A 134 -0.32 0.86 18.61
C GLU A 134 0.45 2.15 18.34
N LEU A 135 0.17 2.81 17.21
CA LEU A 135 0.79 4.08 16.84
C LEU A 135 0.48 5.19 17.85
N GLN A 136 -0.78 5.30 18.30
CA GLN A 136 -1.18 6.32 19.27
C GLN A 136 -0.60 6.09 20.68
N ARG A 137 -0.06 4.90 20.96
CA ARG A 137 0.65 4.61 22.23
C ARG A 137 2.11 5.02 22.21
N GLU A 138 2.70 5.18 21.04
CA GLU A 138 4.08 5.63 20.89
C GLU A 138 4.12 7.16 20.79
N HIS A 139 4.91 7.79 21.64
CA HIS A 139 4.99 9.25 21.78
C HIS A 139 6.35 9.81 21.37
N ASP A 140 7.31 8.95 21.05
CA ASP A 140 8.60 9.35 20.52
C ASP A 140 8.60 9.31 18.99
N PHE A 141 9.16 10.35 18.36
CA PHE A 141 9.26 10.44 16.89
C PHE A 141 10.03 9.26 16.30
N GLN A 142 11.16 8.88 16.91
CA GLN A 142 11.97 7.77 16.41
C GLN A 142 11.24 6.45 16.56
N GLY A 143 10.55 6.24 17.69
CA GLY A 143 9.68 5.08 17.92
C GLY A 143 8.58 4.95 16.85
N LEU A 144 7.85 6.04 16.58
CA LEU A 144 6.82 6.08 15.53
C LEU A 144 7.39 5.74 14.15
N MET A 145 8.53 6.33 13.78
CA MET A 145 9.17 6.08 12.49
C MET A 145 9.63 4.63 12.35
N VAL A 146 10.19 4.04 13.40
CA VAL A 146 10.59 2.62 13.40
C VAL A 146 9.36 1.73 13.21
N LEU A 147 8.26 2.00 13.93
CA LEU A 147 7.03 1.22 13.83
C LEU A 147 6.39 1.34 12.44
N LEU A 148 6.26 2.55 11.89
CA LEU A 148 5.69 2.79 10.56
C LEU A 148 6.51 2.16 9.43
N GLN A 149 7.84 2.03 9.62
CA GLN A 149 8.73 1.39 8.65
C GLN A 149 8.91 -0.12 8.89
N HIS A 150 8.41 -0.67 10.00
CA HIS A 150 8.54 -2.08 10.35
C HIS A 150 7.29 -2.58 11.07
N LEU A 151 6.13 -2.41 10.42
CA LEU A 151 4.86 -2.90 10.96
C LEU A 151 4.91 -4.43 11.12
N PRO A 152 4.36 -5.00 12.22
CA PRO A 152 4.53 -6.41 12.54
C PRO A 152 3.60 -7.30 11.70
N THR A 153 3.88 -7.46 10.42
CA THR A 153 3.05 -8.20 9.44
C THR A 153 3.59 -9.59 9.11
N TYR A 154 4.74 -9.99 9.67
CA TYR A 154 5.42 -11.25 9.32
C TYR A 154 4.52 -12.50 9.46
N HIS A 155 3.59 -12.48 10.41
CA HIS A 155 2.66 -13.57 10.71
C HIS A 155 1.33 -13.47 9.95
N TRP A 156 1.13 -12.42 9.14
CA TRP A 156 -0.12 -12.19 8.44
C TRP A 156 -0.43 -13.27 7.41
N THR A 157 -1.70 -13.55 7.23
CA THR A 157 -2.22 -14.56 6.32
C THR A 157 -3.17 -13.92 5.32
N ASP A 158 -3.73 -14.74 4.42
CA ASP A 158 -4.74 -14.29 3.47
C ASP A 158 -5.97 -13.70 4.17
N GLU A 159 -6.28 -14.16 5.40
CA GLU A 159 -7.38 -13.63 6.20
C GLU A 159 -7.14 -12.17 6.60
N ASP A 160 -5.92 -11.82 7.02
CA ASP A 160 -5.55 -10.44 7.35
C ASP A 160 -5.68 -9.53 6.12
N ILE A 161 -5.23 -10.01 4.95
CA ILE A 161 -5.36 -9.26 3.69
C ILE A 161 -6.83 -9.10 3.27
N ASN A 162 -7.66 -10.12 3.47
CA ASN A 162 -9.10 -10.02 3.23
C ASN A 162 -9.75 -8.93 4.10
N LEU A 163 -9.36 -8.83 5.37
CA LEU A 163 -9.85 -7.79 6.28
C LEU A 163 -9.41 -6.39 5.82
N ILE A 164 -8.15 -6.23 5.42
CA ILE A 164 -7.64 -4.97 4.87
C ILE A 164 -8.39 -4.59 3.58
N LEU A 165 -8.61 -5.54 2.66
CA LEU A 165 -9.34 -5.30 1.42
C LEU A 165 -10.80 -4.94 1.67
N ALA A 166 -11.46 -5.62 2.61
CA ALA A 166 -12.85 -5.32 2.98
C ALA A 166 -12.97 -3.91 3.55
N GLU A 167 -12.05 -3.52 4.44
CA GLU A 167 -12.02 -2.17 5.00
C GLU A 167 -11.69 -1.12 3.95
N ALA A 168 -10.73 -1.39 3.06
CA ALA A 168 -10.39 -0.51 1.95
C ALA A 168 -11.60 -0.28 1.02
N TYR A 169 -12.36 -1.34 0.70
CA TYR A 169 -13.57 -1.22 -0.09
C TYR A 169 -14.67 -0.42 0.63
N ARG A 170 -14.83 -0.62 1.95
CA ARG A 170 -15.72 0.19 2.78
C ARG A 170 -15.34 1.67 2.73
N LEU A 171 -14.06 1.99 2.89
CA LEU A 171 -13.56 3.38 2.77
C LEU A 171 -13.80 3.92 1.36
N GLN A 172 -13.45 3.17 0.32
CA GLN A 172 -13.66 3.58 -1.06
C GLN A 172 -15.13 3.92 -1.32
N THR A 173 -16.07 3.08 -0.92
CA THR A 173 -17.51 3.33 -1.12
C THR A 173 -18.02 4.58 -0.38
N LEU A 174 -17.56 4.80 0.85
CA LEU A 174 -17.94 5.97 1.65
C LEU A 174 -17.36 7.29 1.12
N PHE A 175 -16.13 7.27 0.61
CA PHE A 175 -15.39 8.48 0.25
C PHE A 175 -15.32 8.76 -1.25
N ALA A 176 -15.53 7.76 -2.12
CA ALA A 176 -15.64 7.96 -3.57
C ALA A 176 -16.92 8.70 -3.97
N SER A 177 -17.98 8.61 -3.16
CA SER A 177 -19.27 9.26 -3.42
C SER A 177 -19.31 10.74 -2.97
N ALA A 178 -18.22 11.28 -2.41
CA ALA A 178 -18.14 12.67 -1.96
C ALA A 178 -17.66 13.60 -3.10
N PRO A 179 -18.53 14.45 -3.69
CA PRO A 179 -18.14 15.34 -4.77
C PRO A 179 -17.19 16.42 -4.24
N HIS A 180 -16.07 16.68 -4.94
CA HIS A 180 -15.05 17.73 -4.68
C HIS A 180 -13.87 17.45 -3.71
N HIS A 181 -13.52 16.20 -3.36
CA HIS A 181 -12.50 15.95 -2.32
C HIS A 181 -11.02 15.77 -2.77
N LEU A 182 -10.71 15.74 -4.07
CA LEU A 182 -9.32 15.58 -4.57
C LEU A 182 -8.61 16.90 -4.88
N ASP A 183 -9.30 18.04 -4.75
CA ASP A 183 -8.68 19.36 -4.89
C ASP A 183 -8.01 19.76 -3.57
N TYR A 184 -6.80 19.25 -3.33
CA TYR A 184 -5.91 19.83 -2.32
C TYR A 184 -5.58 21.28 -2.74
N ARG A 185 -6.07 22.26 -1.98
CA ARG A 185 -5.60 23.64 -2.06
C ARG A 185 -4.54 23.83 -0.98
N PRO A 186 -3.25 24.04 -1.34
CA PRO A 186 -2.26 24.42 -0.34
C PRO A 186 -2.70 25.75 0.30
N GLN A 187 -2.66 25.82 1.63
CA GLN A 187 -2.80 27.09 2.34
C GLN A 187 -1.66 28.01 1.88
N SER A 188 -2.00 29.10 1.21
CA SER A 188 -1.05 30.18 0.97
C SER A 188 -0.66 30.75 2.33
N TYR A 189 0.58 30.55 2.73
CA TYR A 189 1.18 31.41 3.74
C TYR A 189 1.19 32.82 3.16
N ALA A 190 0.30 33.67 3.68
CA ALA A 190 0.29 35.08 3.36
C ALA A 190 1.45 35.74 4.13
N ASP A 191 2.34 36.39 3.38
CA ASP A 191 3.26 37.43 3.88
C ASP A 191 2.47 38.67 4.35
#